data_AF-A0A961TD22-F1
#
_entry.id   AF-A0A961TD22-F1
#
_cell.length_a   1.000
_cell.length_b   1.000
_cell.length_c   1.000
_cell.angle_alpha   90.00
_cell.angle_beta   90.00
_cell.angle_gamma   90.00
#
_symmetry.space_group_name_H-M   'P 1'
#
loop_
_entity.id
_entity.type
_entity.pdbx_description
1 polymer ?
#
loop_
_entity_poly.entity_id
_entity_poly.type
_entity_poly.pdbx_seq_one_letter_code
_entity_poly.pdbx_strand_id
1 'polypeptide(L)' 'NGHLLISKAAVDATGSANRVATSVSRITGDEQREEIARMLAGATITEEARRAAEKLISQTAA' A
#
# COMPACT_ATOMS: atom_id res chain seq x y z
N ASN A 1 8.19 -12.38 -7.45
CA ASN A 1 8.29 -11.76 -6.11
C ASN A 1 6.94 -11.16 -5.74
N GLY A 2 6.32 -11.64 -4.65
CA GLY A 2 5.02 -11.14 -4.20
C GLY A 2 5.21 -10.07 -3.13
N HIS A 3 4.59 -8.90 -3.32
CA HIS A 3 4.59 -7.82 -2.33
C HIS A 3 3.47 -8.05 -1.30
N LEU A 4 3.67 -7.55 -0.08
CA LEU A 4 2.69 -7.61 0.99
C LEU A 4 2.23 -6.19 1.36
N LEU A 5 0.92 -6.01 1.44
CA LEU A 5 0.30 -4.82 2.02
C LEU A 5 0.02 -5.07 3.49
N ILE A 6 0.45 -4.16 4.34
CA ILE A 6 0.12 -4.15 5.76
C ILE A 6 -0.82 -2.96 5.99
N SER A 7 -2.02 -3.24 6.48
CA SER A 7 -3.04 -2.21 6.72
C SER A 7 -3.63 -2.36 8.12
N LYS A 8 -4.20 -1.27 8.62
CA LYS A 8 -4.90 -1.23 9.91
C LYS A 8 -6.33 -0.75 9.68
N ALA A 9 -7.30 -1.49 10.20
CA ALA A 9 -8.71 -1.14 10.08
C ALA A 9 -9.46 -1.48 11.38
N ALA A 10 -10.56 -0.74 11.63
CA ALA A 10 -11.49 -1.08 12.70
C ALA A 10 -12.18 -2.42 12.38
N VAL A 11 -12.33 -3.30 13.37
CA VAL A 11 -12.90 -4.64 13.17
C VAL A 11 -14.31 -4.81 13.72
N ASP A 12 -14.82 -3.81 14.44
CA ASP A 12 -16.06 -3.82 15.19
C ASP A 12 -16.75 -2.45 15.07
N ALA A 13 -17.69 -2.34 14.12
CA ALA A 13 -18.46 -1.11 13.91
C ALA A 13 -19.66 -0.95 14.88
N THR A 14 -19.95 -1.95 15.73
CA THR A 14 -21.24 -2.04 16.44
C THR A 14 -21.18 -2.35 17.95
N GLY A 15 -20.03 -2.34 18.61
CA GLY A 15 -20.00 -2.65 20.05
C GLY A 15 -18.74 -2.22 20.80
N SER A 16 -18.90 -1.22 21.66
CA SER A 16 -18.16 -0.87 22.89
C SER A 16 -16.62 -0.82 22.93
N ALA A 17 -15.89 -1.28 21.92
CA ALA A 17 -14.44 -1.16 21.83
C ALA A 17 -14.04 -0.77 20.42
N ASN A 18 -13.41 0.40 20.26
CA ASN A 18 -12.81 0.84 19.01
C ASN A 18 -11.54 0.02 18.74
N ARG A 19 -11.69 -1.26 18.36
CA ARG A 19 -10.55 -2.16 18.17
C ARG A 19 -10.03 -2.01 16.74
N VAL A 20 -8.74 -1.74 16.63
CA VAL A 20 -8.03 -1.72 15.36
C VAL A 20 -7.23 -3.00 15.23
N ALA A 21 -7.41 -3.72 14.12
CA ALA A 21 -6.60 -4.89 13.79
C ALA A 21 -5.64 -4.56 12.63
N THR A 22 -4.49 -5.22 12.65
CA THR A 22 -3.54 -5.21 11.53
C THR A 22 -3.84 -6.41 10.63
N SER A 23 -4.00 -6.17 9.34
CA SER A 23 -4.11 -7.21 8.32
C SER A 23 -2.88 -7.21 7.40
N VAL A 24 -2.56 -8.38 6.86
CA VAL A 24 -1.50 -8.57 5.86
C VAL A 24 -2.11 -9.28 4.67
N SER A 25 -1.98 -8.71 3.48
CA SER A 25 -2.45 -9.30 2.22
C SER A 25 -1.37 -9.24 1.14
N ARG A 26 -1.44 -10.13 0.15
CA ARG A 26 -0.57 -10.06 -1.03
C ARG A 26 -1.13 -9.04 -2.03
N ILE A 27 -0.23 -8.29 -2.66
CA ILE A 27 -0.54 -7.34 -3.73
C ILE A 27 0.38 -7.57 -4.94
N THR A 28 -0.11 -7.23 -6.13
CA THR A 28 0.64 -7.41 -7.38
C THR A 28 0.34 -6.31 -8.41
N GLY A 29 1.23 -6.12 -9.38
CA GLY A 29 0.98 -5.24 -10.54
C GLY A 29 0.67 -3.80 -10.12
N ASP A 30 -0.51 -3.33 -10.49
CA ASP A 30 -0.95 -1.95 -10.21
C ASP A 30 -1.09 -1.65 -8.71
N GLU A 31 -1.54 -2.62 -7.90
CA GLU A 31 -1.68 -2.41 -6.45
C GLU A 31 -0.33 -2.15 -5.79
N GLN A 32 0.71 -2.87 -6.24
CA GLN A 32 2.08 -2.65 -5.80
C GLN A 32 2.57 -1.26 -6.20
N ARG A 33 2.31 -0.85 -7.45
CA ARG A 33 2.72 0.46 -7.97
C ARG A 33 2.06 1.60 -7.19
N GLU A 34 0.76 1.51 -6.93
CA GLU A 34 0.01 2.52 -6.17
C GLU A 34 0.47 2.57 -4.71
N GLU A 35 0.76 1.44 -4.09
CA GLU A 35 1.22 1.39 -2.70
C GLU A 35 2.60 2.05 -2.54
N ILE A 36 3.53 1.78 -3.46
CA ILE A 36 4.83 2.45 -3.49
C ILE A 36 4.66 3.94 -3.77
N ALA A 37 3.79 4.32 -4.71
CA ALA A 37 3.49 5.72 -5.00
C ALA A 37 2.93 6.44 -3.76
N ARG A 38 2.03 5.80 -3.01
CA ARG A 38 1.49 6.30 -1.74
C ARG A 38 2.59 6.51 -0.70
N MET A 39 3.51 5.57 -0.57
CA MET A 39 4.65 5.69 0.35
C MET A 39 5.59 6.84 -0.04
N LEU A 40 5.81 7.06 -1.33
CA LEU A 40 6.66 8.15 -1.84
C LEU A 40 6.01 9.53 -1.71
N ALA A 41 4.70 9.64 -1.94
CA ALA A 41 3.98 10.91 -1.97
C ALA A 41 3.51 11.39 -0.58
N GLY A 42 3.39 10.48 0.39
CA GLY A 42 3.02 10.78 1.76
C GLY A 42 1.52 11.05 1.95
N ALA A 43 1.05 12.23 1.58
CA ALA A 43 -0.34 12.67 1.84
C ALA A 43 -1.29 12.47 0.66
N THR A 44 -0.86 12.81 -0.55
CA THR A 44 -1.67 12.75 -1.77
C THR A 44 -0.88 12.08 -2.87
N ILE A 45 -1.44 11.02 -3.46
CA ILE A 45 -0.80 10.32 -4.57
C ILE A 45 -0.78 11.22 -5.80
N THR A 46 0.41 11.46 -6.35
CA THR A 46 0.60 12.24 -7.59
C THR A 46 1.09 11.37 -8.74
N GLU A 47 1.01 11.91 -9.95
CA GLU A 47 1.47 11.21 -11.15
C GLU A 47 3.00 11.03 -11.16
N GLU A 48 3.73 12.00 -10.62
CA GLU A 48 5.17 11.92 -10.44
C GLU A 48 5.55 10.78 -9.50
N ALA A 49 4.77 10.57 -8.43
CA ALA A 49 4.98 9.48 -7.49
C ALA A 49 4.73 8.11 -8.13
N ARG A 50 3.71 7.97 -8.98
CA ARG A 50 3.47 6.74 -9.77
C ARG A 50 4.62 6.42 -10.70
N ARG A 51 5.10 7.40 -11.46
CA ARG A 51 6.26 7.26 -12.34
C ARG A 51 7.53 6.90 -11.57
N ALA A 52 7.73 7.46 -10.38
CA ALA A 52 8.85 7.11 -9.52
C ALA A 52 8.73 5.66 -9.02
N ALA A 53 7.53 5.22 -8.63
CA ALA A 53 7.26 3.85 -8.24
C ALA A 53 7.55 2.86 -9.38
N GLU A 54 7.13 3.15 -10.61
CA GLU A 54 7.44 2.32 -11.79
C GLU A 54 8.95 2.13 -11.97
N LYS A 55 9.73 3.21 -11.86
CA LYS A 55 11.19 3.14 -11.95
C LYS A 55 11.78 2.23 -10.87
N LEU A 56 11.35 2.38 -9.61
CA LEU A 56 11.82 1.53 -8.52
C LEU A 56 11.48 0.04 -8.75
N ILE A 57 10.27 -0.26 -9.22
CA ILE A 57 9.85 -1.63 -9.54
C ILE A 57 10.73 -2.20 -10.66
N SER A 58 10.94 -1.44 -11.74
CA SER A 58 11.77 -1.87 -12.87
C SER A 58 13.23 -2.12 -12.48
N GLN A 59 13.80 -1.32 -11.58
CA GLN A 59 15.17 -1.47 -11.08
C GLN A 59 15.33 -2.70 -10.18
N THR A 60 14.29 -3.06 -9.43
CA THR A 60 14.33 -4.18 -8.48
C THR A 60 13.93 -5.51 -9.13
N ALA A 61 13.27 -5.45 -10.30
CA ALA A 61 12.88 -6.62 -11.09
C ALA A 61 13.99 -7.10 -12.07
N ALA A 62 15.04 -6.29 -12.28
CA ALA A 62 16.25 -6.63 -13.01
C ALA A 62 17.29 -7.30 -12.11
#